data_AF-K0JHY5-F1
#
_entry.id   AF-K0JHY5-F1
#
_cell.length_a   1.000
_cell.length_b   1.000
_cell.length_c   1.000
_cell.angle_alpha   90.00
_cell.angle_beta   90.00
_cell.angle_gamma   90.00
#
_symmetry.space_group_name_H-M   'P 1'
#
loop_
_entity.id
_entity.type
_entity.pdbx_description
1 polymer ?
#
loop_
_entity_poly.entity_id
_entity_poly.type
_entity_poly.pdbx_seq_one_letter_code
_entity_poly.pdbx_strand_id
1 'polypeptide(L)'
;MLSNNQNAISDFNYDDESLNIDDLESSFEEALKLQLSDLSTLEEEMEKIGDPENLGEVISDEIWNQFSNQIGLDITSETLIQKYDREHLNEKYEDISKSIMQDERYIKANANMKEKHNNGELVDTYTGKLMDANDKPNLDHVVSRKELYDNVRRKQANINTQDLANKKENLAPTNESLNKSKKEKSINQYIKEKKIEKSL
;
A
#
# COMPACT_ATOMS: atom_id res chain seq x y z
N MET A 1 96.70 -13.94 -51.11
CA MET A 1 95.45 -14.44 -51.69
C MET A 1 94.31 -13.97 -50.80
N LEU A 2 93.54 -13.02 -51.32
CA LEU A 2 92.09 -12.78 -51.11
C LEU A 2 91.43 -13.38 -49.86
N SER A 3 91.00 -12.53 -48.93
CA SER A 3 89.58 -12.23 -48.61
C SER A 3 89.52 -11.52 -47.24
N ASN A 4 89.20 -10.23 -47.23
CA ASN A 4 87.86 -9.68 -47.00
C ASN A 4 87.16 -10.19 -45.73
N ASN A 5 87.41 -9.44 -44.64
CA ASN A 5 86.41 -8.65 -43.91
C ASN A 5 84.99 -9.24 -43.84
N GLN A 6 84.60 -9.72 -42.67
CA GLN A 6 83.30 -9.38 -42.07
C GLN A 6 83.49 -9.19 -40.56
N ASN A 7 83.68 -7.94 -40.14
CA ASN A 7 83.40 -7.54 -38.76
C ASN A 7 81.95 -7.87 -38.43
N ALA A 8 81.77 -8.72 -37.41
CA ALA A 8 80.53 -8.82 -36.69
C ALA A 8 80.37 -7.58 -35.80
N ILE A 9 79.54 -6.62 -36.22
CA ILE A 9 78.82 -5.76 -35.27
C ILE A 9 77.37 -5.73 -35.74
N SER A 10 76.56 -6.31 -34.87
CA SER A 10 75.11 -6.35 -34.86
C SER A 10 74.50 -4.96 -35.00
N ASP A 11 73.86 -4.68 -36.12
CA ASP A 11 72.80 -3.68 -36.13
C ASP A 11 71.56 -4.34 -35.50
N PHE A 12 71.45 -4.14 -34.18
CA PHE A 12 70.21 -4.28 -33.46
C PHE A 12 69.17 -3.40 -34.17
N ASN A 13 68.25 -4.00 -34.92
CA ASN A 13 66.96 -3.38 -35.19
C ASN A 13 66.25 -3.28 -33.84
N TYR A 14 66.45 -2.15 -33.16
CA TYR A 14 65.44 -1.66 -32.24
C TYR A 14 64.27 -1.24 -33.14
N ASP A 15 63.16 -1.99 -33.06
CA ASP A 15 61.85 -1.49 -33.46
C ASP A 15 61.60 -0.22 -32.64
N ASP A 16 62.07 0.91 -33.15
CA ASP A 16 61.59 2.22 -32.75
C ASP A 16 60.35 2.46 -33.62
N GLU A 17 59.23 1.83 -33.25
CA GLU A 17 57.93 2.46 -33.48
C GLU A 17 58.02 3.81 -32.78
N SER A 18 58.54 4.80 -33.51
CA SER A 18 58.80 6.13 -33.00
C SER A 18 57.48 6.62 -32.42
N LEU A 19 57.43 6.74 -31.09
CA LEU A 19 56.30 7.34 -30.40
C LEU A 19 56.02 8.67 -31.09
N ASN A 20 54.90 8.74 -31.84
CA ASN A 20 54.54 9.97 -32.51
C ASN A 20 54.08 10.95 -31.43
N ILE A 21 55.00 11.83 -31.04
CA ILE A 21 54.78 12.82 -29.97
C ILE A 21 53.57 13.69 -30.31
N ASP A 22 53.33 13.96 -31.60
CA ASP A 22 52.20 14.77 -32.06
C ASP A 22 50.86 14.06 -31.78
N ASP A 23 50.79 12.73 -32.00
CA ASP A 23 49.58 11.94 -31.72
C ASP A 23 49.33 11.83 -30.21
N LEU A 24 50.42 11.69 -29.42
CA LEU A 24 50.34 11.64 -27.96
C LEU A 24 49.88 12.99 -27.37
N GLU A 25 50.42 14.10 -27.89
CA GLU A 25 50.03 15.46 -27.50
C GLU A 25 48.56 15.72 -27.83
N SER A 26 48.11 15.34 -29.03
CA SER A 26 46.71 15.50 -29.43
C SER A 26 45.76 14.67 -28.56
N SER A 27 46.12 13.42 -28.23
CA SER A 27 45.31 12.58 -27.33
C SER A 27 45.24 13.15 -25.92
N PHE A 28 46.35 13.71 -25.43
CA PHE A 28 46.41 14.33 -24.11
C PHE A 28 45.59 15.63 -24.05
N GLU A 29 45.62 16.43 -25.13
CA GLU A 29 44.83 17.65 -25.24
C GLU A 29 43.33 17.36 -25.31
N GLU A 30 42.91 16.32 -26.05
CA GLU A 30 41.53 15.86 -26.08
C GLU A 30 41.06 15.36 -24.70
N ALA A 31 41.89 14.59 -24.01
CA ALA A 31 41.59 14.11 -22.67
C ALA A 31 41.45 15.26 -21.66
N LEU A 32 42.33 16.26 -21.72
CA LEU A 32 42.26 17.46 -20.89
C LEU A 32 41.01 18.30 -21.19
N LYS A 33 40.66 18.47 -22.47
CA LYS A 33 39.44 19.18 -22.88
C LYS A 33 38.19 18.48 -22.36
N LEU A 34 38.14 17.15 -22.44
CA LEU A 34 37.03 16.36 -21.92
C LEU A 34 36.91 16.52 -20.40
N GLN A 35 38.02 16.35 -19.67
CA GLN A 35 38.01 16.50 -18.21
C GLN A 35 37.65 17.91 -17.75
N LEU A 36 38.09 18.95 -18.45
CA LEU A 36 37.70 20.33 -18.17
C LEU A 36 36.21 20.58 -18.45
N SER A 37 35.66 19.98 -19.50
CA SER A 37 34.24 20.03 -19.82
C SER A 37 33.37 19.32 -18.78
N ASP A 38 33.83 18.16 -18.30
CA ASP A 38 33.14 17.42 -17.22
C ASP A 38 33.18 18.24 -15.92
N LEU A 39 34.33 18.87 -15.63
CA LEU A 39 34.51 19.72 -14.44
C LEU A 39 33.59 20.95 -14.48
N SER A 40 33.46 21.62 -15.63
CA SER A 40 32.55 22.78 -15.75
C SER A 40 31.10 22.38 -15.59
N THR A 41 30.73 21.21 -16.12
CA THR A 41 29.37 20.65 -15.94
C THR A 41 29.09 20.38 -14.46
N LEU A 42 30.06 19.84 -13.73
CA LEU A 42 29.94 19.54 -12.31
C LEU A 42 29.87 20.82 -11.44
N GLU A 43 30.54 21.90 -11.85
CA GLU A 43 30.47 23.21 -11.21
C GLU A 43 29.06 23.83 -11.33
N GLU A 44 28.45 23.76 -12.52
CA GLU A 44 27.05 24.19 -12.74
C GLU A 44 26.03 23.35 -11.96
N GLU A 45 26.27 22.05 -11.81
CA GLU A 45 25.42 21.19 -10.99
C GLU A 45 25.57 21.48 -9.49
N MET A 46 26.79 21.76 -9.03
CA MET A 46 27.07 22.13 -7.64
C MET A 46 26.44 23.47 -7.25
N GLU A 47 26.37 24.43 -8.17
CA GLU A 47 25.67 25.71 -7.97
C GLU A 47 24.17 25.49 -7.66
N LYS A 48 23.56 24.46 -8.24
CA LYS A 48 22.14 24.08 -8.00
C LYS A 48 21.93 23.33 -6.69
N ILE A 49 22.94 22.61 -6.19
CA ILE A 49 22.86 21.80 -4.96
C ILE A 49 22.91 22.68 -3.69
N GLY A 50 23.50 23.88 -3.79
CA GLY A 50 23.63 24.83 -2.67
C GLY A 50 22.64 26.01 -2.69
N ASP A 51 21.76 26.09 -3.69
CA ASP A 51 20.80 27.17 -3.84
C ASP A 51 19.61 26.99 -2.86
N PRO A 52 19.42 27.90 -1.88
CA PRO A 52 18.30 27.84 -0.95
C PRO A 52 16.93 27.83 -1.62
N GLU A 53 16.79 28.36 -2.85
CA GLU A 53 15.54 28.36 -3.60
C GLU A 53 15.20 26.93 -4.10
N ASN A 54 16.17 26.17 -4.60
CA ASN A 54 15.98 24.79 -5.07
C ASN A 54 15.94 23.77 -3.92
N LEU A 55 16.66 24.02 -2.82
CA LEU A 55 16.57 23.21 -1.60
C LEU A 55 15.16 23.27 -0.99
N GLY A 56 14.52 24.45 -1.08
CA GLY A 56 13.13 24.63 -0.67
C GLY A 56 12.15 23.78 -1.50
N GLU A 57 12.38 23.66 -2.81
CA GLU A 57 11.59 22.80 -3.71
C GLU A 57 11.79 21.32 -3.37
N VAL A 58 13.04 20.85 -3.26
CA VAL A 58 13.34 19.45 -2.91
C VAL A 58 12.78 19.06 -1.54
N ILE A 59 12.92 19.94 -0.53
CA ILE A 59 12.35 19.71 0.80
C ILE A 59 10.81 19.73 0.74
N SER A 60 10.21 20.67 0.00
CA SER A 60 8.76 20.76 -0.18
C SER A 60 8.22 19.50 -0.85
N ASP A 61 8.85 19.03 -1.91
CA ASP A 61 8.47 17.82 -2.63
C ASP A 61 8.58 16.59 -1.74
N GLU A 62 9.65 16.47 -0.94
CA GLU A 62 9.80 15.37 0.01
C GLU A 62 8.74 15.43 1.12
N ILE A 63 8.43 16.62 1.66
CA ILE A 63 7.37 16.81 2.66
C ILE A 63 6.00 16.46 2.06
N TRP A 64 5.70 16.95 0.86
CA TRP A 64 4.45 16.66 0.17
C TRP A 64 4.34 15.16 -0.14
N ASN A 65 5.41 14.53 -0.61
CA ASN A 65 5.48 13.09 -0.85
C ASN A 65 5.20 12.30 0.44
N GLN A 66 5.89 12.62 1.54
CA GLN A 66 5.68 11.95 2.82
C GLN A 66 4.27 12.19 3.39
N PHE A 67 3.73 13.39 3.27
CA PHE A 67 2.36 13.70 3.68
C PHE A 67 1.33 12.92 2.85
N SER A 68 1.47 12.95 1.52
CA SER A 68 0.56 12.26 0.60
C SER A 68 0.58 10.75 0.83
N ASN A 69 1.77 10.16 1.03
CA ASN A 69 1.94 8.78 1.45
C ASN A 69 1.23 8.45 2.78
N GLN A 70 1.25 9.36 3.75
CA GLN A 70 0.58 9.16 5.05
C GLN A 70 -0.96 9.23 4.97
N ILE A 71 -1.52 10.00 4.01
CA ILE A 71 -2.98 10.13 3.83
C ILE A 71 -3.54 9.29 2.66
N GLY A 72 -2.67 8.54 1.97
CA GLY A 72 -3.05 7.67 0.85
C GLY A 72 -3.39 8.43 -0.43
N LEU A 73 -2.77 9.60 -0.65
CA LEU A 73 -2.83 10.33 -1.90
C LEU A 73 -1.54 10.08 -2.70
N ASP A 74 -1.67 9.88 -4.00
CA ASP A 74 -0.53 9.84 -4.92
C ASP A 74 -0.36 11.23 -5.53
N ILE A 75 0.86 11.77 -5.55
CA ILE A 75 1.18 13.08 -6.16
C ILE A 75 1.24 12.95 -7.68
N THR A 76 1.41 11.74 -8.20
CA THR A 76 1.43 11.46 -9.62
C THR A 76 0.21 10.65 -10.02
N SER A 77 -0.71 11.26 -10.76
CA SER A 77 -1.77 10.59 -11.54
C SER A 77 -2.51 9.44 -10.83
N GLU A 78 -3.53 9.80 -10.04
CA GLU A 78 -4.61 8.98 -9.44
C GLU A 78 -4.42 8.55 -7.96
N THR A 79 -5.37 8.91 -7.10
CA THR A 79 -5.40 8.55 -5.67
C THR A 79 -5.70 7.05 -5.44
N LEU A 80 -5.34 6.50 -4.27
CA LEU A 80 -5.63 5.10 -3.92
C LEU A 80 -7.12 4.75 -4.00
N ILE A 81 -8.00 5.71 -3.68
CA ILE A 81 -9.45 5.54 -3.77
C ILE A 81 -9.89 5.44 -5.24
N GLN A 82 -9.38 6.32 -6.09
CA GLN A 82 -9.70 6.31 -7.52
C GLN A 82 -9.20 5.02 -8.18
N LYS A 83 -7.98 4.58 -7.85
CA LYS A 83 -7.44 3.29 -8.30
C LYS A 83 -8.33 2.13 -7.85
N TYR A 84 -8.71 2.10 -6.56
CA TYR A 84 -9.63 1.10 -6.04
C TYR A 84 -10.95 1.11 -6.82
N ASP A 85 -11.60 2.27 -6.96
CA ASP A 85 -12.89 2.39 -7.61
C ASP A 85 -12.81 1.98 -9.11
N ARG A 86 -11.70 2.26 -9.79
CA ARG A 86 -11.44 1.79 -11.16
C ARG A 86 -11.31 0.26 -11.24
N GLU A 87 -10.52 -0.34 -10.35
CA GLU A 87 -10.29 -1.80 -10.34
C GLU A 87 -11.56 -2.58 -9.95
N HIS A 88 -12.48 -1.95 -9.22
CA HIS A 88 -13.70 -2.56 -8.69
C HIS A 88 -14.99 -1.99 -9.32
N LEU A 89 -14.93 -1.40 -10.53
CA LEU A 89 -16.07 -0.79 -11.24
C LEU A 89 -17.31 -1.70 -11.36
N ASN A 90 -17.09 -3.01 -11.49
CA ASN A 90 -18.14 -4.00 -11.67
C ASN A 90 -18.55 -4.69 -10.35
N GLU A 91 -17.93 -4.35 -9.23
CA GLU A 91 -18.29 -4.92 -7.94
C GLU A 91 -19.57 -4.32 -7.39
N LYS A 92 -20.63 -5.12 -7.38
CA LYS A 92 -21.90 -4.75 -6.76
C LYS A 92 -21.92 -5.15 -5.30
N TYR A 93 -22.44 -4.26 -4.47
CA TYR A 93 -22.63 -4.52 -3.04
C TYR A 93 -23.48 -5.77 -2.81
N GLU A 94 -24.50 -6.03 -3.62
CA GLU A 94 -25.38 -7.19 -3.47
C GLU A 94 -24.63 -8.52 -3.60
N ASP A 95 -23.64 -8.59 -4.48
CA ASP A 95 -22.86 -9.81 -4.73
C ASP A 95 -21.85 -10.04 -3.59
N ILE A 96 -21.17 -8.98 -3.16
CA ILE A 96 -20.28 -9.01 -1.98
C ILE A 96 -21.08 -9.36 -0.72
N SER A 97 -22.26 -8.78 -0.55
CA SER A 97 -23.15 -9.05 0.57
C SER A 97 -23.52 -10.54 0.64
N LYS A 98 -23.79 -11.18 -0.51
CA LYS A 98 -24.03 -12.62 -0.57
C LYS A 98 -22.77 -13.44 -0.28
N SER A 99 -21.61 -13.05 -0.84
CA SER A 99 -20.36 -13.78 -0.65
C SER A 99 -19.96 -13.81 0.83
N ILE A 100 -20.18 -12.71 1.56
CA ILE A 100 -19.96 -12.63 3.01
C ILE A 100 -20.72 -13.72 3.77
N MET A 101 -21.98 -13.96 3.41
CA MET A 101 -22.82 -14.96 4.08
C MET A 101 -22.48 -16.40 3.70
N GLN A 102 -21.77 -16.58 2.58
CA GLN A 102 -21.31 -17.87 2.07
C GLN A 102 -19.88 -18.20 2.53
N ASP A 103 -19.18 -17.25 3.16
CA ASP A 103 -17.84 -17.44 3.68
C ASP A 103 -17.81 -18.51 4.78
N GLU A 104 -16.79 -19.36 4.74
CA GLU A 104 -16.62 -20.46 5.68
C GLU A 104 -16.52 -19.97 7.14
N ARG A 105 -15.91 -18.81 7.39
CA ARG A 105 -15.80 -18.20 8.74
C ARG A 105 -17.18 -17.87 9.29
N TYR A 106 -18.05 -17.28 8.47
CA TYR A 106 -19.42 -16.98 8.85
C TYR A 106 -20.22 -18.25 9.12
N ILE A 107 -20.13 -19.23 8.20
CA ILE A 107 -20.84 -20.51 8.32
C ILE A 107 -20.43 -21.24 9.61
N LYS A 108 -19.13 -21.33 9.89
CA LYS A 108 -18.58 -21.93 11.12
C LYS A 108 -19.04 -21.18 12.37
N ALA A 109 -18.97 -19.85 12.37
CA ALA A 109 -19.42 -19.04 13.51
C ALA A 109 -20.93 -19.23 13.78
N ASN A 110 -21.75 -19.28 12.73
CA ASN A 110 -23.18 -19.50 12.84
C ASN A 110 -23.52 -20.92 13.32
N ALA A 111 -22.76 -21.93 12.88
CA ALA A 111 -22.89 -23.30 13.39
C ALA A 111 -22.55 -23.37 14.89
N ASN A 112 -21.42 -22.82 15.30
CA ASN A 112 -20.99 -22.76 16.70
C ASN A 112 -22.00 -22.00 17.58
N MET A 113 -22.58 -20.92 17.07
CA MET A 113 -23.63 -20.17 17.78
C MET A 113 -24.86 -21.06 18.02
N LYS A 114 -25.33 -21.80 17.01
CA LYS A 114 -26.48 -22.71 17.13
C LYS A 114 -26.21 -23.84 18.11
N GLU A 115 -25.00 -24.41 18.08
CA GLU A 115 -24.59 -25.43 19.04
C GLU A 115 -24.64 -24.91 20.49
N LYS A 116 -24.06 -23.73 20.74
CA LYS A 116 -24.13 -23.08 22.06
C LYS A 116 -25.57 -22.78 22.51
N HIS A 117 -26.44 -22.41 21.58
CA HIS A 117 -27.86 -22.17 21.90
C HIS A 117 -28.56 -23.47 22.30
N ASN A 118 -28.35 -24.55 21.54
CA ASN A 118 -28.90 -25.88 21.86
C ASN A 118 -28.41 -26.41 23.21
N ASN A 119 -27.17 -26.09 23.58
CA ASN A 119 -26.59 -26.48 24.88
C ASN A 119 -27.03 -25.55 26.04
N GLY A 120 -27.79 -24.48 25.76
CA GLY A 120 -28.19 -23.50 26.78
C GLY A 120 -27.03 -22.64 27.29
N GLU A 121 -25.98 -22.45 26.50
CA GLU A 121 -24.76 -21.70 26.85
C GLU A 121 -24.63 -20.36 26.09
N LEU A 122 -25.52 -20.11 25.13
CA LEU A 122 -25.42 -18.92 24.29
C LEU A 122 -25.83 -17.66 25.07
N VAL A 123 -24.90 -16.73 25.21
CA VAL A 123 -25.13 -15.41 25.80
C VAL A 123 -25.33 -14.39 24.67
N ASP A 124 -26.40 -13.60 24.77
CA ASP A 124 -26.65 -12.48 23.88
C ASP A 124 -25.62 -11.37 24.14
N THR A 125 -24.89 -10.99 23.09
CA THR A 125 -23.73 -10.10 23.18
C THR A 125 -24.11 -8.70 23.67
N TYR A 126 -25.29 -8.22 23.31
CA TYR A 126 -25.69 -6.83 23.58
C TYR A 126 -26.37 -6.66 24.93
N THR A 127 -27.04 -7.70 25.43
CA THR A 127 -27.71 -7.69 26.72
C THR A 127 -26.90 -8.34 27.83
N GLY A 128 -25.92 -9.18 27.48
CA GLY A 128 -25.12 -9.98 28.43
C GLY A 128 -25.91 -11.08 29.12
N LYS A 129 -27.14 -11.36 28.66
CA LYS A 129 -28.03 -12.37 29.26
C LYS A 129 -27.93 -13.68 28.49
N LEU A 130 -28.09 -14.79 29.21
CA LEU A 130 -28.27 -16.09 28.59
C LEU A 130 -29.54 -16.07 27.73
N MET A 131 -29.46 -16.59 26.51
CA MET A 131 -30.60 -16.69 25.62
C MET A 131 -31.53 -17.81 26.07
N ASP A 132 -32.83 -17.56 26.04
CA ASP A 132 -33.84 -18.57 26.35
C ASP A 132 -33.88 -19.66 25.26
N ALA A 133 -34.25 -20.88 25.64
CA ALA A 133 -34.37 -22.00 24.70
C ALA A 133 -35.42 -21.74 23.59
N ASN A 134 -36.42 -20.89 23.87
CA ASN A 134 -37.44 -20.48 22.92
C ASN A 134 -37.02 -19.31 22.02
N ASP A 135 -35.95 -18.59 22.39
CA ASP A 135 -35.45 -17.49 21.58
C ASP A 135 -34.79 -18.01 20.32
N LYS A 136 -34.96 -17.28 19.22
CA LYS A 136 -34.26 -17.57 17.96
C LYS A 136 -32.94 -16.81 17.92
N PRO A 137 -31.78 -17.49 17.93
CA PRO A 137 -30.50 -16.82 17.82
C PRO A 137 -30.24 -16.34 16.39
N ASN A 138 -29.58 -15.20 16.28
CA ASN A 138 -29.08 -14.66 15.03
C ASN A 138 -27.64 -14.17 15.20
N LEU A 139 -26.85 -14.25 14.13
CA LEU A 139 -25.47 -13.79 14.10
C LEU A 139 -25.42 -12.41 13.43
N ASP A 140 -25.38 -11.36 14.24
CA ASP A 140 -25.36 -9.98 13.76
C ASP A 140 -23.95 -9.54 13.38
N HIS A 141 -23.86 -8.65 12.39
CA HIS A 141 -22.62 -7.93 12.11
C HIS A 141 -22.63 -6.63 12.91
N VAL A 142 -21.72 -6.48 13.88
CA VAL A 142 -21.65 -5.32 14.78
C VAL A 142 -21.53 -4.02 13.97
N VAL A 143 -20.59 -4.00 13.02
CA VAL A 143 -20.49 -3.03 11.93
C VAL A 143 -21.12 -3.65 10.70
N SER A 144 -22.08 -2.94 10.11
CA SER A 144 -22.85 -3.49 9.00
C SER A 144 -21.98 -3.76 7.77
N ARG A 145 -22.35 -4.76 6.97
CA ARG A 145 -21.67 -5.09 5.71
C ARG A 145 -21.64 -3.90 4.75
N LYS A 146 -22.72 -3.10 4.71
CA LYS A 146 -22.82 -1.89 3.88
C LYS A 146 -21.85 -0.81 4.33
N GLU A 147 -21.81 -0.55 5.64
CA GLU A 147 -20.87 0.42 6.23
C GLU A 147 -19.42 0.05 5.95
N LEU A 148 -19.06 -1.25 6.06
CA LEU A 148 -17.72 -1.73 5.70
C LEU A 148 -17.43 -1.57 4.20
N TYR A 149 -18.39 -1.90 3.34
CA TYR A 149 -18.24 -1.76 1.88
C TYR A 149 -18.00 -0.30 1.48
N ASP A 150 -18.79 0.63 2.01
CA ASP A 150 -18.70 2.07 1.74
C ASP A 150 -17.52 2.75 2.48
N ASN A 151 -16.82 2.04 3.35
CA ASN A 151 -15.75 2.61 4.16
C ASN A 151 -14.55 3.06 3.30
N VAL A 152 -14.29 4.37 3.29
CA VAL A 152 -13.20 4.97 2.50
C VAL A 152 -11.82 4.48 2.95
N ARG A 153 -11.59 4.35 4.26
CA ARG A 153 -10.29 3.89 4.79
C ARG A 153 -10.00 2.43 4.43
N ARG A 154 -11.04 1.59 4.39
CA ARG A 154 -10.93 0.22 3.88
C ARG A 154 -10.50 0.23 2.41
N LYS A 155 -11.14 1.04 1.57
CA LYS A 155 -10.80 1.20 0.14
C LYS A 155 -9.35 1.67 -0.03
N GLN A 156 -8.94 2.70 0.73
CA GLN A 156 -7.56 3.20 0.74
C GLN A 156 -6.55 2.11 1.09
N ALA A 157 -6.88 1.26 2.07
CA ALA A 157 -6.03 0.15 2.49
C ALA A 157 -6.14 -1.10 1.59
N ASN A 158 -6.96 -1.06 0.54
CA ASN A 158 -7.31 -2.18 -0.34
C ASN A 158 -7.72 -3.46 0.41
N ILE A 159 -8.47 -3.31 1.52
CA ILE A 159 -8.91 -4.43 2.35
C ILE A 159 -10.23 -4.96 1.81
N ASN A 160 -10.36 -6.29 1.68
CA ASN A 160 -11.61 -6.91 1.25
C ASN A 160 -12.72 -6.72 2.31
N THR A 161 -13.91 -6.30 1.87
CA THR A 161 -15.09 -6.15 2.74
C THR A 161 -15.42 -7.44 3.49
N GLN A 162 -15.28 -8.59 2.82
CA GLN A 162 -15.56 -9.91 3.39
C GLN A 162 -14.66 -10.25 4.58
N ASP A 163 -13.39 -9.84 4.51
CA ASP A 163 -12.46 -10.08 5.58
C ASP A 163 -12.79 -9.27 6.82
N LEU A 164 -13.25 -8.03 6.69
CA LEU A 164 -13.66 -7.24 7.84
C LEU A 164 -15.02 -7.70 8.40
N ALA A 165 -15.95 -8.05 7.51
CA ALA A 165 -17.29 -8.47 7.90
C ALA A 165 -17.26 -9.73 8.76
N ASN A 166 -16.46 -10.73 8.36
CA ASN A 166 -16.42 -12.06 8.97
C ASN A 166 -15.32 -12.23 10.04
N LYS A 167 -14.75 -11.13 10.55
CA LYS A 167 -13.91 -11.18 11.75
C LYS A 167 -14.76 -11.59 12.95
N LYS A 168 -14.18 -12.38 13.84
CA LYS A 168 -14.85 -12.85 15.06
C LYS A 168 -15.38 -11.68 15.88
N GLU A 169 -14.63 -10.59 15.95
CA GLU A 169 -14.98 -9.38 16.70
C GLU A 169 -16.19 -8.64 16.09
N ASN A 170 -16.46 -8.84 14.81
CA ASN A 170 -17.59 -8.23 14.12
C ASN A 170 -18.83 -9.11 14.11
N LEU A 171 -18.74 -10.38 14.55
CA LEU A 171 -19.85 -11.32 14.59
C LEU A 171 -20.38 -11.47 16.02
N ALA A 172 -21.57 -10.93 16.27
CA ALA A 172 -22.19 -10.89 17.58
C ALA A 172 -23.46 -11.74 17.62
N PRO A 173 -23.50 -12.85 18.39
CA PRO A 173 -24.75 -13.54 18.65
C PRO A 173 -25.72 -12.62 19.42
N THR A 174 -26.95 -12.56 18.95
CA THR A 174 -28.04 -11.77 19.51
C THR A 174 -29.37 -12.47 19.27
N ASN A 175 -30.41 -12.14 20.03
CA ASN A 175 -31.75 -12.63 19.69
C ASN A 175 -32.32 -11.96 18.41
N GLU A 176 -33.13 -12.70 17.66
CA GLU A 176 -33.71 -12.26 16.38
C GLU A 176 -34.60 -11.02 16.55
N SER A 177 -35.37 -10.94 17.64
CA SER A 177 -36.29 -9.84 17.91
C SER A 177 -35.55 -8.51 18.07
N LEU A 178 -34.46 -8.48 18.85
CA LEU A 178 -33.61 -7.31 19.01
C LEU A 178 -32.93 -6.96 17.69
N ASN A 179 -32.42 -7.97 16.97
CA ASN A 179 -31.77 -7.76 15.69
C ASN A 179 -32.71 -7.13 14.64
N LYS A 180 -33.95 -7.62 14.54
CA LYS A 180 -34.99 -7.04 13.66
C LYS A 180 -35.37 -5.63 14.08
N SER A 181 -35.44 -5.36 15.39
CA SER A 181 -35.76 -4.03 15.90
C SER A 181 -34.67 -2.98 15.58
N LYS A 182 -33.41 -3.42 15.47
CA LYS A 182 -32.25 -2.57 15.16
C LYS A 182 -32.23 -2.09 13.70
N LYS A 183 -32.84 -2.81 12.76
CA LYS A 183 -32.84 -2.49 11.32
C LYS A 183 -31.41 -2.21 10.81
N GLU A 184 -31.20 -1.15 10.03
CA GLU A 184 -29.88 -0.70 9.54
C GLU A 184 -29.15 0.25 10.50
N LYS A 185 -29.68 0.48 11.71
CA LYS A 185 -29.10 1.47 12.62
C LYS A 185 -27.83 0.94 13.29
N SER A 186 -26.83 1.81 13.44
CA SER A 186 -25.68 1.49 14.28
C SER A 186 -26.10 1.37 15.75
N ILE A 187 -25.32 0.65 16.56
CA ILE A 187 -25.61 0.50 18.00
C ILE A 187 -25.73 1.86 18.70
N ASN A 188 -24.91 2.84 18.28
CA ASN A 188 -24.91 4.20 18.82
C ASN A 188 -26.21 4.94 18.47
N GLN A 189 -26.72 4.77 17.25
CA GLN A 189 -28.01 5.33 16.85
C GLN A 189 -29.16 4.69 17.66
N TYR A 190 -29.16 3.37 17.82
CA TYR A 190 -30.19 2.65 18.58
C TYR A 190 -30.22 3.05 20.07
N ILE A 191 -29.05 3.16 20.72
CA ILE A 191 -28.95 3.56 22.14
C ILE A 191 -29.40 5.02 22.34
N LYS A 192 -29.05 5.92 21.41
CA LYS A 192 -29.43 7.33 21.49
C LYS A 192 -30.95 7.50 21.44
N GLU A 193 -31.63 6.77 20.57
CA GLU A 193 -33.10 6.81 20.44
C GLU A 193 -33.82 6.25 21.67
N LYS A 194 -33.38 5.11 22.22
CA LYS A 194 -33.98 4.55 23.45
C LYS A 194 -33.84 5.44 24.68
N LYS A 195 -32.77 6.24 24.76
CA LYS A 195 -32.62 7.23 25.84
C LYS A 195 -33.61 8.38 25.69
N ILE A 196 -33.88 8.82 24.45
CA ILE A 196 -34.87 9.87 24.15
C ILE A 196 -36.28 9.38 24.47
N GLU A 197 -36.61 8.14 24.10
CA GLU A 197 -37.92 7.54 24.32
C GLU A 197 -38.26 7.30 25.82
N LYS A 198 -37.25 7.11 26.67
CA LYS A 198 -37.40 7.03 28.14
C LYS A 198 -37.45 8.38 28.85
N SER A 199 -37.12 9.48 28.16
CA SER A 199 -37.12 10.83 28.71
C SER A 199 -38.37 11.65 28.38
N LEU A 200 -39.32 11.04 27.67
CA LEU A 200 -40.67 11.53 27.38
C LEU A 200 -41.69 10.78 28.24
#